data_AF-A0A2D8QY15-F1
#
_entry.id   AF-A0A2D8QY15-F1
#
_cell.length_a   1.000
_cell.length_b   1.000
_cell.length_c   1.000
_cell.angle_alpha   90.00
_cell.angle_beta   90.00
_cell.angle_gamma   90.00
#
_symmetry.space_group_name_H-M   'P 1'
#
loop_
_entity.id
_entity.type
_entity.pdbx_description
1 polymer ?
#
loop_
_entity_poly.entity_id
_entity_poly.type
_entity_poly.pdbx_seq_one_letter_code
_entity_poly.pdbx_strand_id
1 'polypeptide(L)'
;MPLVESAPDLDLLIERAVENSIRLLDDAAVRRLIEMGSKEPTSNSEESLGAAIDARSPPPSDIHETPQNEPGRVIAPVKPNEIAPPPRPHGLDHYSLQDFPLQAKDVDTEIDIHFDITGNSVTEGRLIDMQSCFMDRLSKIRKMIIESSIPRLPRRPIRVSEAWAERKSRNSSAAEVTLIGLVEFKRFGKNGDIQFAIEDESGSVECVLYSKPEWEKPEYRYHPVKDGLLDDDVLGVTGYFTESGRLRATDLHRPGLEYHEKARAGSDAAVSVAFLSDIHVGSKTFLAPQWEKMIQWFKEDPLAKNIRYFVMTGDGVDGIGIYPGQERHLQIKDLYKQYGELARMVEALPDWVDTIILPGNHDAVRP
;
A
#
# COMPACT_ATOMS: atom_id res chain seq x y z
N MET A 1 5.56 26.46 19.84
CA MET A 1 5.12 26.04 18.49
C MET A 1 6.33 26.07 17.59
N PRO A 2 6.54 25.03 16.77
CA PRO A 2 7.51 25.05 15.67
C PRO A 2 7.33 26.31 14.82
N LEU A 3 8.41 26.91 14.35
CA LEU A 3 8.35 28.16 13.58
C LEU A 3 7.55 28.01 12.27
N VAL A 4 7.55 26.79 11.70
CA VAL A 4 6.82 26.44 10.47
C VAL A 4 5.30 26.59 10.63
N GLU A 5 4.74 26.35 11.82
CA GLU A 5 3.30 26.48 12.09
C GLU A 5 2.86 27.94 12.25
N SER A 6 3.82 28.86 12.40
CA SER A 6 3.59 30.31 12.50
C SER A 6 3.87 31.07 11.21
N ALA A 7 4.25 30.36 10.14
CA ALA A 7 4.50 30.98 8.84
C ALA A 7 3.18 31.47 8.22
N PRO A 8 3.11 32.74 7.74
CA PRO A 8 1.89 33.31 7.18
C PRO A 8 1.50 32.71 5.82
N ASP A 9 2.47 32.16 5.09
CA ASP A 9 2.30 31.50 3.81
C ASP A 9 3.21 30.28 3.75
N LEU A 10 2.61 29.09 3.89
CA LEU A 10 3.33 27.82 3.92
C LEU A 10 3.77 27.39 2.51
N ASP A 11 3.00 27.75 1.49
CA ASP A 11 3.25 27.34 0.11
C ASP A 11 4.49 28.05 -0.44
N LEU A 12 4.60 29.36 -0.20
CA LEU A 12 5.81 30.14 -0.52
C LEU A 12 7.06 29.61 0.20
N LEU A 13 6.89 29.09 1.42
CA LEU A 13 7.99 28.56 2.22
C LEU A 13 8.47 27.20 1.69
N ILE A 14 7.54 26.35 1.23
CA ILE A 14 7.83 25.08 0.58
C ILE A 14 8.52 25.30 -0.77
N GLU A 15 8.01 26.23 -1.59
CA GLU A 15 8.59 26.57 -2.89
C GLU A 15 10.06 26.99 -2.75
N ARG A 16 10.36 27.90 -1.83
CA ARG A 16 11.74 28.33 -1.57
C ARG A 16 12.62 27.22 -0.98
N ALA A 17 12.06 26.31 -0.19
CA ALA A 17 12.81 25.17 0.34
C ALA A 17 13.22 24.21 -0.79
N VAL A 18 12.34 24.00 -1.78
CA VAL A 18 12.64 23.21 -2.98
C VAL A 18 13.71 23.89 -3.82
N GLU A 19 13.58 25.19 -4.09
CA GLU A 19 14.60 25.96 -4.83
C GLU A 19 15.99 25.90 -4.20
N ASN A 20 16.05 25.91 -2.86
CA ASN A 20 17.30 25.88 -2.10
C ASN A 20 17.75 24.47 -1.69
N SER A 21 17.12 23.41 -2.23
CA SER A 21 17.45 22.00 -1.95
C SER A 21 17.44 21.63 -0.45
N ILE A 22 16.57 22.28 0.33
CA ILE A 22 16.40 22.01 1.76
C ILE A 22 15.43 20.82 1.92
N ARG A 23 15.91 19.73 2.54
CA ARG A 23 15.13 18.50 2.72
C ARG A 23 14.40 18.38 4.06
N LEU A 24 14.72 19.25 5.02
CA LEU A 24 14.10 19.27 6.34
C LEU A 24 13.85 20.71 6.77
N LEU A 25 12.60 21.05 7.03
CA LEU A 25 12.16 22.36 7.51
C LEU A 25 12.20 22.42 9.04
N ASP A 26 13.42 22.49 9.59
CA ASP A 26 13.62 22.81 11.01
C ASP A 26 13.55 24.33 11.25
N ASP A 27 13.48 24.74 12.51
CA ASP A 27 13.39 26.16 12.88
C ASP A 27 14.57 27.01 12.34
N ALA A 28 15.74 26.40 12.13
CA ALA A 28 16.90 27.09 11.57
C ALA A 28 16.78 27.29 10.05
N ALA A 29 16.27 26.29 9.33
CA ALA A 29 15.98 26.35 7.90
C ALA A 29 14.86 27.36 7.61
N VAL A 30 13.79 27.36 8.41
CA VAL A 30 12.68 28.31 8.29
C VAL A 30 13.16 29.75 8.47
N ARG A 31 14.00 30.03 9.48
CA ARG A 31 14.59 31.38 9.66
C ARG A 31 15.44 31.83 8.48
N ARG A 32 16.27 30.95 7.93
CA ARG A 32 17.10 31.26 6.74
C ARG A 32 16.24 31.61 5.53
N LEU A 33 15.17 30.85 5.29
CA LEU A 33 14.25 31.07 4.17
C LEU A 33 13.48 32.40 4.29
N ILE A 34 13.12 32.80 5.51
CA ILE A 34 12.48 34.10 5.78
C ILE A 34 13.47 35.26 5.57
N GLU A 35 14.71 35.12 6.06
CA GLU A 35 15.76 36.14 5.90
C GLU A 35 16.16 36.33 4.43
N MET A 36 16.21 35.24 3.65
CA MET A 36 16.51 35.28 2.21
C MET A 36 15.42 36.00 1.40
N GLY A 37 14.15 35.90 1.80
CA GLY A 37 13.04 36.61 1.17
C GLY A 37 12.96 38.11 1.50
N SER A 38 13.78 38.60 2.44
CA SER A 38 13.75 40.01 2.90
C SER A 38 14.73 40.92 2.15
N LYS A 39 15.48 40.38 1.18
CA LYS A 39 16.43 41.14 0.36
C LYS A 39 16.03 41.08 -1.10
N GLU A 40 15.19 42.02 -1.54
CA GLU A 40 15.09 42.34 -2.96
C GLU A 40 16.27 43.24 -3.42
N PRO A 41 16.77 43.07 -4.65
CA PRO A 41 17.76 43.96 -5.25
C PRO A 41 17.10 45.20 -5.86
N THR A 42 17.76 46.33 -5.69
CA THR A 42 17.44 47.64 -6.27
C THR A 42 17.60 47.67 -7.80
N SER A 43 16.61 48.21 -8.52
CA SER A 43 16.85 49.16 -9.63
C SER A 43 15.59 49.89 -10.13
N ASN A 44 15.63 51.22 -9.97
CA ASN A 44 15.20 52.32 -10.86
C ASN A 44 13.72 52.53 -11.28
N SER A 45 13.13 53.54 -10.62
CA SER A 45 12.47 54.75 -11.15
C SER A 45 11.62 54.69 -12.43
N GLU A 46 10.32 55.01 -12.32
CA GLU A 46 9.73 56.28 -12.80
C GLU A 46 8.26 56.46 -12.33
N GLU A 47 7.92 57.73 -12.09
CA GLU A 47 6.65 58.47 -11.87
C GLU A 47 5.29 57.82 -12.25
N SER A 48 4.10 58.22 -11.78
CA SER A 48 3.56 59.08 -10.71
C SER A 48 2.01 59.03 -10.77
N LEU A 49 1.35 59.44 -9.67
CA LEU A 49 0.02 60.07 -9.56
C LEU A 49 -1.32 59.28 -9.62
N GLY A 50 -2.12 59.46 -8.55
CA GLY A 50 -3.61 59.54 -8.58
C GLY A 50 -4.35 58.56 -7.66
N ALA A 51 -4.57 58.86 -6.37
CA ALA A 51 -5.74 59.55 -5.80
C ALA A 51 -7.00 58.68 -5.54
N ALA A 52 -7.16 58.28 -4.27
CA ALA A 52 -8.29 58.55 -3.36
C ALA A 52 -9.77 58.16 -3.67
N ILE A 53 -10.34 57.43 -2.69
CA ILE A 53 -11.70 57.55 -2.08
C ILE A 53 -12.88 56.75 -2.69
N ASP A 54 -13.17 55.63 -2.03
CA ASP A 54 -14.39 55.26 -1.28
C ASP A 54 -15.81 55.23 -1.90
N ALA A 55 -16.53 54.17 -1.50
CA ALA A 55 -17.97 53.93 -1.43
C ALA A 55 -18.81 53.75 -2.73
N ARG A 56 -19.24 52.50 -2.99
CA ARG A 56 -20.67 52.07 -3.02
C ARG A 56 -20.86 50.59 -3.40
N SER A 57 -21.86 49.99 -2.76
CA SER A 57 -22.36 48.60 -2.84
C SER A 57 -22.81 48.13 -4.26
N PRO A 58 -23.07 46.82 -4.46
CA PRO A 58 -22.82 46.10 -5.71
C PRO A 58 -24.05 46.04 -6.65
N PRO A 59 -23.86 45.53 -7.89
CA PRO A 59 -24.89 44.78 -8.57
C PRO A 59 -24.45 43.33 -8.91
N PRO A 60 -25.42 42.42 -9.13
CA PRO A 60 -25.18 40.99 -9.29
C PRO A 60 -25.01 40.61 -10.77
N SER A 61 -24.20 39.61 -11.08
CA SER A 61 -24.41 38.77 -12.27
C SER A 61 -23.67 37.45 -12.13
N ASP A 62 -24.40 36.39 -12.45
CA ASP A 62 -23.94 35.03 -12.61
C ASP A 62 -22.68 34.91 -13.48
N ILE A 63 -21.72 34.10 -13.01
CA ILE A 63 -20.81 33.40 -13.91
C ILE A 63 -20.74 31.95 -13.44
N HIS A 64 -21.38 31.08 -14.21
CA HIS A 64 -21.07 29.67 -14.27
C HIS A 64 -19.60 29.49 -14.67
N GLU A 65 -18.74 29.16 -13.71
CA GLU A 65 -17.42 28.58 -14.00
C GLU A 65 -17.42 27.11 -13.55
N THR A 66 -17.38 26.23 -14.54
CA THR A 66 -16.96 24.83 -14.38
C THR A 66 -15.54 24.79 -13.82
N PRO A 67 -15.26 24.08 -12.70
CA PRO A 67 -13.89 23.96 -12.22
C PRO A 67 -13.12 23.02 -13.16
N GLN A 68 -12.06 23.56 -13.75
CA GLN A 68 -11.03 22.78 -14.42
C GLN A 68 -10.30 21.91 -13.38
N ASN A 69 -9.94 20.69 -13.80
CA ASN A 69 -9.19 19.69 -13.04
C ASN A 69 -7.87 20.27 -12.49
N GLU A 70 -7.82 20.57 -11.20
CA GLU A 70 -6.59 20.51 -10.42
C GLU A 70 -6.43 19.11 -9.81
N PRO A 71 -5.21 18.53 -9.80
CA PRO A 71 -4.94 17.28 -9.09
C PRO A 71 -4.83 17.56 -7.59
N GLY A 72 -5.95 17.98 -7.00
CA GLY A 72 -6.11 18.24 -5.58
C GLY A 72 -7.02 17.20 -4.93
N ARG A 73 -6.90 17.04 -3.60
CA ARG A 73 -7.76 16.20 -2.79
C ARG A 73 -9.18 16.78 -2.84
N VAL A 74 -10.10 16.14 -3.58
CA VAL A 74 -11.50 16.56 -3.67
C VAL A 74 -12.13 16.42 -2.28
N ILE A 75 -12.42 17.54 -1.62
CA ILE A 75 -13.08 17.56 -0.32
C ILE A 75 -14.56 17.22 -0.53
N ALA A 76 -15.10 16.32 0.28
CA ALA A 76 -16.52 15.99 0.26
C ALA A 76 -17.37 17.26 0.52
N PRO A 77 -18.44 17.49 -0.27
CA PRO A 77 -19.26 18.69 -0.13
C PRO A 77 -19.91 18.77 1.27
N VAL A 78 -19.87 19.97 1.87
CA VAL A 78 -20.37 20.27 3.23
C VAL A 78 -21.91 20.28 3.29
N LYS A 79 -22.58 20.40 2.15
CA LYS A 79 -24.05 20.38 2.05
C LYS A 79 -24.55 18.95 1.78
N PRO A 80 -25.69 18.53 2.36
CA PRO A 80 -26.30 17.25 2.01
C PRO A 80 -26.61 17.25 0.51
N ASN A 81 -26.00 16.31 -0.21
CA ASN A 81 -26.25 16.15 -1.64
C ASN A 81 -27.67 15.63 -1.83
N GLU A 82 -28.42 16.24 -2.74
CA GLU A 82 -29.61 15.59 -3.28
C GLU A 82 -29.19 14.28 -3.94
N ILE A 83 -29.89 13.19 -3.60
CA ILE A 83 -29.63 11.87 -4.16
C ILE A 83 -30.14 11.86 -5.60
N ALA A 84 -29.31 12.37 -6.52
CA ALA A 84 -29.50 12.17 -7.94
C ALA A 84 -28.84 10.85 -8.36
N PRO A 85 -29.48 10.07 -9.25
CA PRO A 85 -28.84 8.91 -9.86
C PRO A 85 -27.57 9.38 -10.56
N PRO A 86 -26.41 8.75 -10.32
CA PRO A 86 -25.18 9.15 -10.98
C PRO A 86 -25.36 9.09 -12.50
N PRO A 87 -24.77 10.03 -13.27
CA PRO A 87 -24.71 9.87 -14.72
C PRO A 87 -24.02 8.54 -14.99
N ARG A 88 -24.79 7.55 -15.44
CA ARG A 88 -24.27 6.19 -15.61
C ARG A 88 -23.21 6.26 -16.71
N PRO A 89 -21.99 5.74 -16.52
CA PRO A 89 -20.97 5.69 -17.56
C PRO A 89 -21.31 4.65 -18.66
N HIS A 90 -22.59 4.26 -18.80
CA HIS A 90 -23.03 3.33 -19.82
C HIS A 90 -22.87 3.98 -21.20
N GLY A 91 -21.95 3.44 -21.98
CA GLY A 91 -21.47 4.03 -23.23
C GLY A 91 -19.96 3.81 -23.48
N LEU A 92 -19.24 3.20 -22.53
CA LEU A 92 -17.88 2.71 -22.78
C LEU A 92 -17.93 1.52 -23.75
N ASP A 93 -17.08 1.54 -24.79
CA ASP A 93 -17.04 0.53 -25.86
C ASP A 93 -16.86 -0.93 -25.39
N HIS A 94 -16.41 -1.14 -24.15
CA HIS A 94 -16.05 -2.43 -23.57
C HIS A 94 -17.05 -2.93 -22.51
N TYR A 95 -18.21 -2.27 -22.35
CA TYR A 95 -19.23 -2.68 -21.38
C TYR A 95 -20.45 -3.28 -22.08
N SER A 96 -20.76 -4.54 -21.80
CA SER A 96 -21.98 -5.22 -22.25
C SER A 96 -22.63 -6.01 -21.12
N LEU A 97 -23.95 -5.81 -20.93
CA LEU A 97 -24.72 -6.63 -19.99
C LEU A 97 -24.75 -8.12 -20.37
N GLN A 98 -24.46 -8.45 -21.63
CA GLN A 98 -24.42 -9.85 -22.10
C GLN A 98 -23.23 -10.61 -21.50
N ASP A 99 -22.20 -9.90 -21.03
CA ASP A 99 -21.04 -10.50 -20.37
C ASP A 99 -21.37 -10.97 -18.93
N PHE A 100 -22.55 -10.61 -18.41
CA PHE A 100 -23.03 -10.92 -17.07
C PHE A 100 -24.39 -11.64 -17.13
N PRO A 101 -24.44 -12.87 -17.67
CA PRO A 101 -25.70 -13.52 -18.03
C PRO A 101 -26.50 -14.06 -16.84
N LEU A 102 -25.88 -14.26 -15.68
CA LEU A 102 -26.52 -14.84 -14.49
C LEU A 102 -27.02 -13.78 -13.52
N GLN A 103 -28.13 -14.09 -12.83
CA GLN A 103 -28.52 -13.39 -11.61
C GLN A 103 -27.95 -14.14 -10.41
N ALA A 104 -27.23 -13.44 -9.54
CA ALA A 104 -26.56 -14.02 -8.39
C ALA A 104 -27.52 -14.69 -7.39
N LYS A 105 -28.78 -14.22 -7.33
CA LYS A 105 -29.83 -14.80 -6.47
C LYS A 105 -30.10 -16.28 -6.71
N ASP A 106 -29.80 -16.78 -7.91
CA ASP A 106 -30.07 -18.15 -8.33
C ASP A 106 -28.83 -19.06 -8.16
N VAL A 107 -27.74 -18.53 -7.59
CA VAL A 107 -26.46 -19.23 -7.39
C VAL A 107 -26.21 -19.41 -5.90
N ASP A 108 -25.95 -20.65 -5.49
CA ASP A 108 -25.65 -20.99 -4.10
C ASP A 108 -24.32 -20.38 -3.63
N THR A 109 -24.21 -20.09 -2.33
CA THR A 109 -22.95 -19.65 -1.71
C THR A 109 -21.94 -20.79 -1.72
N GLU A 110 -20.72 -20.52 -2.16
CA GLU A 110 -19.59 -21.43 -2.02
C GLU A 110 -18.42 -20.71 -1.34
N ILE A 111 -18.27 -20.95 -0.04
CA ILE A 111 -17.18 -20.39 0.78
C ILE A 111 -16.52 -21.55 1.53
N ASP A 112 -15.23 -21.77 1.27
CA ASP A 112 -14.40 -22.73 1.99
C ASP A 112 -13.50 -22.01 2.99
N ILE A 113 -13.50 -22.49 4.25
CA ILE A 113 -12.69 -21.92 5.33
C ILE A 113 -11.46 -22.79 5.52
N HIS A 114 -10.34 -22.34 4.97
CA HIS A 114 -9.07 -23.08 5.08
C HIS A 114 -8.44 -23.04 6.47
N PHE A 115 -8.70 -21.98 7.24
CA PHE A 115 -8.09 -21.78 8.56
C PHE A 115 -8.99 -20.93 9.46
N ASP A 116 -9.42 -21.50 10.58
CA ASP A 116 -10.24 -20.81 11.59
C ASP A 116 -9.46 -20.62 12.89
N ILE A 117 -9.25 -19.36 13.26
CA ILE A 117 -8.55 -18.95 14.49
C ILE A 117 -9.50 -18.51 15.61
N THR A 118 -10.81 -18.61 15.40
CA THR A 118 -11.82 -18.13 16.35
C THR A 118 -11.68 -18.85 17.68
N GLY A 119 -11.35 -18.10 18.73
CA GLY A 119 -11.06 -18.65 20.07
C GLY A 119 -9.71 -19.39 20.21
N ASN A 120 -8.94 -19.51 19.12
CA ASN A 120 -7.69 -20.28 19.06
C ASN A 120 -6.43 -19.44 18.81
N SER A 121 -6.54 -18.10 18.78
CA SER A 121 -5.38 -17.20 18.75
C SER A 121 -4.65 -17.18 20.10
N VAL A 122 -3.73 -18.12 20.32
CA VAL A 122 -3.11 -18.42 21.63
C VAL A 122 -1.69 -17.87 21.85
N THR A 123 -1.09 -17.16 20.90
CA THR A 123 0.28 -16.64 21.08
C THR A 123 0.34 -15.62 22.22
N GLU A 124 1.31 -15.77 23.13
CA GLU A 124 1.52 -14.85 24.26
C GLU A 124 2.46 -13.68 23.90
N GLY A 125 3.15 -13.75 22.75
CA GLY A 125 4.07 -12.70 22.30
C GLY A 125 5.43 -12.77 23.00
N ARG A 126 5.82 -13.94 23.50
CA ARG A 126 7.11 -14.15 24.15
C ARG A 126 8.24 -14.22 23.11
N LEU A 127 9.48 -14.07 23.56
CA LEU A 127 10.66 -14.20 22.69
C LEU A 127 10.67 -15.51 21.89
N ILE A 128 10.26 -16.63 22.52
CA ILE A 128 10.17 -17.93 21.85
C ILE A 128 9.13 -17.94 20.73
N ASP A 129 8.04 -17.18 20.86
CA ASP A 129 6.99 -17.07 19.84
C ASP A 129 7.51 -16.27 18.64
N MET A 130 8.27 -15.19 18.89
CA MET A 130 8.95 -14.41 17.85
C MET A 130 9.98 -15.26 17.10
N GLN A 131 10.82 -15.99 17.82
CA GLN A 131 11.77 -16.93 17.22
C GLN A 131 11.06 -17.98 16.38
N SER A 132 9.98 -18.57 16.89
CA SER A 132 9.18 -19.55 16.14
C SER A 132 8.59 -18.96 14.86
N CYS A 133 8.15 -17.70 14.88
CA CYS A 133 7.61 -17.00 13.70
C CYS A 133 8.67 -16.86 12.58
N PHE A 134 9.88 -16.40 12.92
CA PHE A 134 10.96 -16.26 11.94
C PHE A 134 11.48 -17.61 11.43
N MET A 135 11.57 -18.62 12.30
CA MET A 135 12.00 -19.97 11.92
C MET A 135 10.97 -20.65 11.01
N ASP A 136 9.67 -20.50 11.29
CA ASP A 136 8.59 -21.01 10.43
C ASP A 136 8.56 -20.28 9.07
N ARG A 137 8.71 -18.95 9.08
CA ARG A 137 8.86 -18.14 7.85
C ARG A 137 10.01 -18.63 6.99
N LEU A 138 11.19 -18.76 7.58
CA LEU A 138 12.38 -19.26 6.89
C LEU A 138 12.16 -20.66 6.33
N SER A 139 11.63 -21.58 7.14
CA SER A 139 11.36 -22.96 6.73
C SER A 139 10.39 -23.04 5.54
N LYS A 140 9.24 -22.36 5.63
CA LYS A 140 8.20 -22.37 4.59
C LYS A 140 8.69 -21.75 3.29
N ILE A 141 9.27 -20.56 3.35
CA ILE A 141 9.70 -19.86 2.15
C ILE A 141 10.93 -20.53 1.53
N ARG A 142 11.86 -21.06 2.34
CA ARG A 142 12.97 -21.90 1.84
C ARG A 142 12.46 -23.08 1.05
N LYS A 143 11.44 -23.79 1.55
CA LYS A 143 10.80 -24.89 0.83
C LYS A 143 10.25 -24.42 -0.51
N MET A 144 9.51 -23.30 -0.54
CA MET A 144 9.01 -22.72 -1.78
C MET A 144 10.14 -22.37 -2.76
N ILE A 145 11.22 -21.71 -2.32
CA ILE A 145 12.35 -21.39 -3.20
C ILE A 145 12.99 -22.66 -3.79
N ILE A 146 13.13 -23.73 -3.00
CA ILE A 146 13.70 -25.00 -3.48
C ILE A 146 12.77 -25.67 -4.52
N GLU A 147 11.46 -25.62 -4.30
CA GLU A 147 10.46 -26.33 -5.12
C GLU A 147 10.06 -25.54 -6.37
N SER A 148 9.91 -24.22 -6.27
CA SER A 148 9.28 -23.37 -7.30
C SER A 148 10.22 -22.36 -7.98
N SER A 149 11.51 -22.30 -7.63
CA SER A 149 12.45 -21.39 -8.31
C SER A 149 12.52 -21.68 -9.82
N ILE A 150 12.28 -20.64 -10.63
CA ILE A 150 12.42 -20.68 -12.08
C ILE A 150 13.31 -19.49 -12.51
N PRO A 151 14.50 -19.73 -13.10
CA PRO A 151 15.11 -21.04 -13.29
C PRO A 151 15.43 -21.71 -11.95
N ARG A 152 15.51 -23.06 -11.94
CA ARG A 152 15.88 -23.82 -10.73
C ARG A 152 17.19 -23.30 -10.17
N LEU A 153 17.31 -23.33 -8.85
CA LEU A 153 18.56 -22.96 -8.17
C LEU A 153 19.76 -23.65 -8.82
N PRO A 154 20.84 -22.91 -9.11
CA PRO A 154 21.99 -23.44 -9.83
C PRO A 154 22.73 -24.53 -9.04
N ARG A 155 22.64 -24.50 -7.70
CA ARG A 155 23.18 -25.53 -6.80
C ARG A 155 22.21 -25.82 -5.67
N ARG A 156 22.37 -26.99 -5.06
CA ARG A 156 21.64 -27.36 -3.85
C ARG A 156 22.01 -26.38 -2.72
N PRO A 157 21.03 -25.77 -2.03
CA PRO A 157 21.31 -24.92 -0.87
C PRO A 157 22.03 -25.67 0.24
N ILE A 158 23.00 -25.01 0.85
CA ILE A 158 23.71 -25.48 2.05
C ILE A 158 23.54 -24.47 3.20
N ARG A 159 23.89 -24.88 4.42
CA ARG A 159 23.82 -24.02 5.61
C ARG A 159 24.88 -22.92 5.55
N VAL A 160 24.60 -21.75 6.12
CA VAL A 160 25.55 -20.62 6.18
C VAL A 160 26.85 -21.02 6.89
N SER A 161 26.75 -21.73 8.01
CA SER A 161 27.91 -22.26 8.77
C SER A 161 28.81 -23.18 7.95
N GLU A 162 28.23 -24.06 7.14
CA GLU A 162 28.95 -24.98 6.25
C GLU A 162 29.66 -24.21 5.14
N ALA A 163 28.95 -23.28 4.49
CA ALA A 163 29.52 -22.41 3.47
C ALA A 163 30.68 -21.56 4.03
N TRP A 164 30.54 -21.05 5.25
CA TRP A 164 31.57 -20.28 5.93
C TRP A 164 32.82 -21.10 6.26
N ALA A 165 32.65 -22.35 6.67
CA ALA A 165 33.76 -23.27 6.92
C ALA A 165 34.54 -23.55 5.63
N GLU A 166 33.85 -23.70 4.51
CA GLU A 166 34.41 -23.99 3.18
C GLU A 166 34.75 -22.75 2.34
N ARG A 167 34.68 -21.55 2.92
CA ARG A 167 34.80 -20.28 2.19
C ARG A 167 36.10 -20.14 1.39
N LYS A 168 37.20 -20.73 1.87
CA LYS A 168 38.50 -20.68 1.18
C LYS A 168 38.50 -21.46 -0.14
N SER A 169 37.78 -22.58 -0.21
CA SER A 169 37.64 -23.38 -1.44
C SER A 169 36.54 -22.87 -2.36
N ARG A 170 35.57 -22.12 -1.82
CA ARG A 170 34.44 -21.54 -2.55
C ARG A 170 34.70 -20.06 -2.89
N ASN A 171 35.92 -19.74 -3.33
CA ASN A 171 36.43 -18.38 -3.48
C ASN A 171 36.47 -17.87 -4.94
N SER A 172 35.77 -18.55 -5.86
CA SER A 172 35.73 -18.18 -7.28
C SER A 172 34.36 -18.48 -7.89
N SER A 173 34.06 -17.85 -9.03
CA SER A 173 32.82 -18.09 -9.78
C SER A 173 32.64 -19.53 -10.25
N ALA A 174 33.71 -20.33 -10.34
CA ALA A 174 33.58 -21.76 -10.63
C ALA A 174 33.03 -22.55 -9.42
N ALA A 175 33.23 -22.04 -8.21
CA ALA A 175 32.96 -22.70 -6.93
C ALA A 175 31.92 -21.96 -6.07
N GLU A 176 30.92 -21.33 -6.71
CA GLU A 176 29.78 -20.71 -6.01
C GLU A 176 29.05 -21.65 -5.03
N VAL A 177 28.35 -21.04 -4.09
CA VAL A 177 27.41 -21.66 -3.18
C VAL A 177 26.02 -21.12 -3.47
N THR A 178 24.99 -21.86 -3.08
CA THR A 178 23.64 -21.32 -2.94
C THR A 178 23.28 -21.39 -1.45
N LEU A 179 22.86 -20.27 -0.89
CA LEU A 179 22.38 -20.14 0.50
C LEU A 179 20.92 -19.71 0.47
N ILE A 180 20.15 -20.06 1.50
CA ILE A 180 18.79 -19.53 1.70
C ILE A 180 18.65 -19.10 3.15
N GLY A 181 18.32 -17.82 3.36
CA GLY A 181 18.17 -17.23 4.68
C GLY A 181 17.29 -15.98 4.67
N LEU A 182 17.13 -15.37 5.83
CA LEU A 182 16.51 -14.06 6.00
C LEU A 182 17.50 -12.94 5.70
N VAL A 183 17.02 -11.83 5.18
CA VAL A 183 17.81 -10.62 5.00
C VAL A 183 17.89 -9.85 6.32
N GLU A 184 19.07 -9.80 6.92
CA GLU A 184 19.29 -9.10 8.20
C GLU A 184 19.31 -7.58 8.01
N PHE A 185 19.92 -7.10 6.94
CA PHE A 185 19.94 -5.68 6.56
C PHE A 185 20.19 -5.51 5.07
N LYS A 186 19.92 -4.30 4.56
CA LYS A 186 20.38 -3.86 3.23
C LYS A 186 20.96 -2.45 3.26
N ARG A 187 21.94 -2.20 2.38
CA ARG A 187 22.56 -0.90 2.14
C ARG A 187 22.87 -0.75 0.66
N PHE A 188 22.52 0.40 0.10
CA PHE A 188 22.90 0.74 -1.27
C PHE A 188 24.27 1.41 -1.27
N GLY A 189 25.17 0.89 -2.09
CA GLY A 189 26.45 1.52 -2.37
C GLY A 189 26.32 2.58 -3.47
N LYS A 190 27.39 3.36 -3.65
CA LYS A 190 27.40 4.54 -4.52
C LYS A 190 27.26 4.21 -6.01
N ASN A 191 27.58 2.98 -6.40
CA ASN A 191 27.62 2.54 -7.80
C ASN A 191 26.44 1.61 -8.14
N GLY A 192 25.37 1.63 -7.34
CA GLY A 192 24.22 0.73 -7.50
C GLY A 192 24.47 -0.70 -7.03
N ASP A 193 25.56 -0.94 -6.30
CA ASP A 193 25.78 -2.19 -5.56
C ASP A 193 24.86 -2.28 -4.34
N ILE A 194 24.45 -3.50 -4.00
CA ILE A 194 23.63 -3.80 -2.81
C ILE A 194 24.48 -4.62 -1.86
N GLN A 195 24.63 -4.13 -0.64
CA GLN A 195 25.27 -4.82 0.46
C GLN A 195 24.22 -5.26 1.44
N PHE A 196 24.18 -6.54 1.76
CA PHE A 196 23.18 -7.12 2.64
C PHE A 196 23.81 -8.27 3.43
N ALA A 197 23.10 -8.84 4.39
CA ALA A 197 23.51 -10.09 5.02
C ALA A 197 22.36 -11.09 4.98
N ILE A 198 22.70 -12.36 4.83
CA ILE A 198 21.74 -13.46 4.81
C ILE A 198 21.98 -14.34 6.04
N GLU A 199 20.93 -14.58 6.83
CA GLU A 199 20.95 -15.35 8.08
C GLU A 199 20.10 -16.61 7.96
N ASP A 200 20.66 -17.75 8.38
CA ASP A 200 19.90 -18.97 8.62
C ASP A 200 20.06 -19.43 10.08
N GLU A 201 19.48 -20.58 10.44
CA GLU A 201 19.53 -21.12 11.79
C GLU A 201 20.96 -21.44 12.29
N SER A 202 21.96 -21.37 11.41
CA SER A 202 23.35 -21.71 11.69
C SER A 202 24.31 -20.52 11.68
N GLY A 203 23.89 -19.35 11.19
CA GLY A 203 24.68 -18.12 11.22
C GLY A 203 24.30 -17.11 10.14
N SER A 204 25.04 -16.01 10.10
CA SER A 204 24.87 -14.92 9.13
C SER A 204 26.13 -14.73 8.28
N VAL A 205 25.95 -14.34 7.02
CA VAL A 205 27.05 -13.98 6.11
C VAL A 205 26.72 -12.72 5.32
N GLU A 206 27.66 -11.77 5.33
CA GLU A 206 27.55 -10.58 4.51
C GLU A 206 27.74 -10.89 3.02
N CYS A 207 26.88 -10.29 2.22
CA CYS A 207 26.82 -10.42 0.78
C CYS A 207 27.00 -9.06 0.09
N VAL A 208 27.57 -9.09 -1.11
CA VAL A 208 27.65 -7.93 -2.03
C VAL A 208 27.16 -8.35 -3.39
N LEU A 209 26.13 -7.68 -3.88
CA LEU A 209 25.61 -7.83 -5.22
C LEU A 209 25.98 -6.59 -6.04
N TYR A 210 26.68 -6.80 -7.14
CA TYR A 210 27.02 -5.72 -8.06
C TYR A 210 25.96 -5.59 -9.15
N SER A 211 25.59 -4.36 -9.49
CA SER A 211 24.65 -4.10 -10.59
C SER A 211 25.16 -4.72 -11.90
N LYS A 212 24.26 -5.39 -12.62
CA LYS A 212 24.53 -5.96 -13.94
C LYS A 212 23.66 -5.28 -15.00
N PRO A 213 24.21 -4.94 -16.18
CA PRO A 213 23.42 -4.34 -17.27
C PRO A 213 22.25 -5.21 -17.74
N GLU A 214 22.35 -6.54 -17.60
CA GLU A 214 21.31 -7.48 -18.01
C GLU A 214 20.00 -7.32 -17.22
N TRP A 215 20.05 -6.81 -15.99
CA TRP A 215 18.87 -6.59 -15.14
C TRP A 215 18.00 -5.41 -15.59
N GLU A 216 18.41 -4.65 -16.59
CA GLU A 216 17.56 -3.64 -17.24
C GLU A 216 16.57 -4.26 -18.24
N LYS A 217 16.74 -5.54 -18.61
CA LYS A 217 15.86 -6.20 -19.57
C LYS A 217 14.48 -6.49 -18.95
N PRO A 218 13.40 -6.51 -19.76
CA PRO A 218 12.04 -6.79 -19.27
C PRO A 218 11.89 -8.13 -18.54
N GLU A 219 12.71 -9.12 -18.88
CA GLU A 219 12.72 -10.45 -18.25
C GLU A 219 13.13 -10.41 -16.76
N TYR A 220 13.87 -9.38 -16.32
CA TYR A 220 14.28 -9.17 -14.93
C TYR A 220 13.40 -8.15 -14.20
N ARG A 221 12.22 -7.80 -14.75
CA ARG A 221 11.32 -6.82 -14.14
C ARG A 221 11.02 -7.11 -12.67
N TYR A 222 10.84 -8.39 -12.33
CA TYR A 222 10.54 -8.86 -10.98
C TYR A 222 11.76 -9.34 -10.18
N HIS A 223 12.97 -9.03 -10.68
CA HIS A 223 14.20 -9.41 -9.99
C HIS A 223 14.32 -8.58 -8.69
N PRO A 224 14.80 -9.15 -7.56
CA PRO A 224 14.83 -8.45 -6.26
C PRO A 224 15.56 -7.11 -6.25
N VAL A 225 16.50 -6.90 -7.20
CA VAL A 225 17.21 -5.63 -7.39
C VAL A 225 16.29 -4.50 -7.89
N LYS A 226 15.26 -4.82 -8.67
CA LYS A 226 14.30 -3.86 -9.25
C LYS A 226 13.07 -3.69 -8.35
N ASP A 227 12.54 -4.80 -7.85
CA ASP A 227 11.37 -4.81 -6.97
C ASP A 227 11.68 -4.34 -5.54
N GLY A 228 12.97 -4.22 -5.20
CA GLY A 228 13.44 -3.85 -3.88
C GLY A 228 13.59 -5.04 -2.96
N LEU A 229 14.63 -4.99 -2.14
CA LEU A 229 14.93 -5.94 -1.07
C LEU A 229 14.33 -5.42 0.23
N LEU A 230 13.64 -6.23 1.03
CA LEU A 230 13.20 -5.83 2.36
C LEU A 230 14.01 -6.53 3.45
N ASP A 231 14.01 -5.92 4.63
CA ASP A 231 14.57 -6.59 5.80
C ASP A 231 13.59 -7.72 6.18
N ASP A 232 14.10 -8.84 6.70
CA ASP A 232 13.35 -10.06 6.99
C ASP A 232 12.75 -10.81 5.77
N ASP A 233 13.09 -10.40 4.54
CA ASP A 233 12.80 -11.17 3.33
C ASP A 233 13.56 -12.50 3.37
N VAL A 234 12.91 -13.60 2.96
CA VAL A 234 13.61 -14.88 2.76
C VAL A 234 14.02 -15.01 1.30
N LEU A 235 15.32 -15.18 1.06
CA LEU A 235 15.87 -15.23 -0.29
C LEU A 235 16.92 -16.33 -0.44
N GLY A 236 17.00 -16.86 -1.65
CA GLY A 236 18.15 -17.63 -2.10
C GLY A 236 19.22 -16.70 -2.65
N VAL A 237 20.48 -16.94 -2.30
CA VAL A 237 21.64 -16.19 -2.80
C VAL A 237 22.61 -17.17 -3.42
N THR A 238 22.95 -16.96 -4.69
CA THR A 238 24.07 -17.68 -5.32
C THR A 238 25.26 -16.75 -5.43
N GLY A 239 26.45 -17.25 -5.11
CA GLY A 239 27.67 -16.45 -5.18
C GLY A 239 28.89 -17.18 -4.65
N TYR A 240 30.03 -16.50 -4.58
CA TYR A 240 31.29 -17.06 -4.10
C TYR A 240 31.97 -16.12 -3.10
N PHE A 241 32.77 -16.68 -2.20
CA PHE A 241 33.44 -15.91 -1.17
C PHE A 241 34.60 -15.08 -1.73
N THR A 242 34.78 -13.89 -1.21
CA THR A 242 35.96 -13.05 -1.44
C THR A 242 37.00 -13.29 -0.35
N GLU A 243 38.21 -12.77 -0.54
CA GLU A 243 39.26 -12.80 0.48
C GLU A 243 38.85 -12.09 1.78
N SER A 244 37.95 -11.12 1.69
CA SER A 244 37.38 -10.43 2.86
C SER A 244 36.39 -11.29 3.65
N GLY A 245 36.06 -12.49 3.17
CA GLY A 245 35.04 -13.37 3.76
C GLY A 245 33.61 -13.00 3.40
N ARG A 246 33.37 -11.97 2.58
CA ARG A 246 32.01 -11.63 2.13
C ARG A 246 31.64 -12.51 0.94
N LEU A 247 30.36 -12.82 0.80
CA LEU A 247 29.86 -13.52 -0.37
C LEU A 247 29.61 -12.51 -1.51
N ARG A 248 30.36 -12.61 -2.59
CA ARG A 248 30.03 -11.90 -3.83
C ARG A 248 28.86 -12.63 -4.49
N ALA A 249 27.67 -12.07 -4.33
CA ALA A 249 26.46 -12.58 -4.94
C ALA A 249 26.49 -12.38 -6.46
N THR A 250 26.14 -13.43 -7.18
CA THR A 250 26.00 -13.43 -8.64
C THR A 250 24.54 -13.41 -9.06
N ASP A 251 23.64 -13.92 -8.22
CA ASP A 251 22.20 -13.93 -8.48
C ASP A 251 21.37 -14.04 -7.19
N LEU A 252 20.12 -13.57 -7.24
CA LEU A 252 19.14 -13.62 -6.14
C LEU A 252 17.88 -14.38 -6.55
N HIS A 253 17.38 -15.22 -5.66
CA HIS A 253 16.29 -16.16 -5.93
C HIS A 253 15.12 -15.92 -4.98
N ARG A 254 13.96 -15.56 -5.52
CA ARG A 254 12.68 -15.50 -4.80
C ARG A 254 11.87 -16.79 -5.02
N PRO A 255 10.87 -17.07 -4.17
CA PRO A 255 9.85 -18.05 -4.52
C PRO A 255 9.28 -17.71 -5.90
N GLY A 256 9.34 -18.67 -6.82
CA GLY A 256 8.72 -18.48 -8.13
C GLY A 256 7.21 -18.45 -7.96
N LEU A 257 6.55 -17.55 -8.69
CA LEU A 257 5.10 -17.61 -8.87
C LEU A 257 4.82 -18.67 -9.93
N GLU A 258 4.02 -19.68 -9.59
CA GLU A 258 3.56 -20.65 -10.56
C GLU A 258 2.63 -19.95 -11.56
N TYR A 259 2.88 -20.15 -12.86
CA TYR A 259 1.96 -19.69 -13.87
C TYR A 259 0.74 -20.62 -13.88
N HIS A 260 -0.34 -20.18 -13.24
CA HIS A 260 -1.61 -20.86 -13.36
C HIS A 260 -2.35 -20.35 -14.60
N GLU A 261 -2.85 -21.26 -15.43
CA GLU A 261 -3.83 -20.91 -16.45
C GLU A 261 -5.09 -20.41 -15.73
N LYS A 262 -5.63 -19.26 -16.18
CA LYS A 262 -6.86 -18.71 -15.61
C LYS A 262 -8.00 -19.69 -15.84
N ALA A 263 -8.38 -20.42 -14.79
CA ALA A 263 -9.62 -21.19 -14.80
C ALA A 263 -10.80 -20.22 -14.93
N ARG A 264 -11.68 -20.46 -15.89
CA ARG A 264 -12.94 -19.73 -16.01
C ARG A 264 -14.02 -20.52 -15.29
N ALA A 265 -14.86 -19.83 -14.53
CA ALA A 265 -16.06 -20.44 -13.98
C ALA A 265 -16.96 -20.95 -15.13
N GLY A 266 -17.70 -22.02 -14.87
CA GLY A 266 -18.74 -22.51 -15.77
C GLY A 266 -19.85 -21.47 -15.95
N SER A 267 -20.70 -21.66 -16.95
CA SER A 267 -21.84 -20.76 -17.22
C SER A 267 -22.88 -20.73 -16.09
N ASP A 268 -22.84 -21.72 -15.21
CA ASP A 268 -23.65 -21.90 -13.99
C ASP A 268 -23.08 -21.16 -12.77
N ALA A 269 -21.84 -20.69 -12.83
CA ALA A 269 -21.15 -19.96 -11.76
C ALA A 269 -20.55 -18.61 -12.24
N ALA A 270 -21.06 -18.07 -13.34
CA ALA A 270 -20.66 -16.78 -13.91
C ALA A 270 -21.24 -15.59 -13.12
N VAL A 271 -20.85 -15.47 -11.85
CA VAL A 271 -21.19 -14.37 -10.93
C VAL A 271 -20.00 -13.44 -10.71
N SER A 272 -20.29 -12.24 -10.22
CA SER A 272 -19.29 -11.22 -9.91
C SER A 272 -19.03 -11.08 -8.41
N VAL A 273 -17.86 -10.52 -8.10
CA VAL A 273 -17.44 -10.12 -6.76
C VAL A 273 -17.19 -8.61 -6.76
N ALA A 274 -17.74 -7.91 -5.78
CA ALA A 274 -17.43 -6.50 -5.54
C ALA A 274 -16.44 -6.37 -4.38
N PHE A 275 -15.48 -5.45 -4.51
CA PHE A 275 -14.48 -5.16 -3.49
C PHE A 275 -14.58 -3.70 -3.06
N LEU A 276 -14.54 -3.44 -1.75
CA LEU A 276 -14.47 -2.11 -1.16
C LEU A 276 -13.54 -2.15 0.06
N SER A 277 -12.71 -1.13 0.26
CA SER A 277 -11.85 -0.99 1.43
C SER A 277 -12.16 0.29 2.19
N ASP A 278 -11.64 0.42 3.42
CA ASP A 278 -11.52 1.69 4.14
C ASP A 278 -12.86 2.43 4.29
N ILE A 279 -13.86 1.72 4.82
CA ILE A 279 -15.20 2.29 5.00
C ILE A 279 -15.19 3.31 6.13
N HIS A 280 -14.44 3.03 7.21
CA HIS A 280 -14.26 3.91 8.37
C HIS A 280 -15.58 4.41 8.97
N VAL A 281 -16.54 3.49 9.19
CA VAL A 281 -17.81 3.83 9.86
C VAL A 281 -17.54 4.40 11.25
N GLY A 282 -18.17 5.53 11.55
CA GLY A 282 -17.97 6.27 12.80
C GLY A 282 -17.08 7.50 12.66
N SER A 283 -16.41 7.67 11.53
CA SER A 283 -15.66 8.89 11.22
C SER A 283 -16.57 10.05 10.83
N LYS A 284 -16.14 11.29 11.10
CA LYS A 284 -16.82 12.51 10.59
C LYS A 284 -16.72 12.67 9.09
N THR A 285 -15.74 12.05 8.45
CA THR A 285 -15.54 12.08 7.00
C THR A 285 -16.25 10.95 6.27
N PHE A 286 -17.01 10.11 6.99
CA PHE A 286 -17.74 9.01 6.39
C PHE A 286 -18.75 9.52 5.33
N LEU A 287 -18.72 8.90 4.15
CA LEU A 287 -19.48 9.31 2.98
C LEU A 287 -20.86 8.62 2.93
N ALA A 288 -21.71 8.91 3.91
CA ALA A 288 -23.04 8.29 4.04
C ALA A 288 -23.91 8.39 2.77
N PRO A 289 -24.00 9.55 2.07
CA PRO A 289 -24.79 9.63 0.83
C PRO A 289 -24.26 8.73 -0.30
N GLN A 290 -22.95 8.51 -0.37
CA GLN A 290 -22.31 7.66 -1.38
C GLN A 290 -22.57 6.19 -1.06
N TRP A 291 -22.53 5.82 0.22
CA TRP A 291 -22.94 4.49 0.67
C TRP A 291 -24.40 4.21 0.29
N GLU A 292 -25.32 5.13 0.58
CA GLU A 292 -26.74 4.96 0.22
C GLU A 292 -26.93 4.79 -1.30
N LYS A 293 -26.22 5.57 -2.11
CA LYS A 293 -26.23 5.40 -3.58
C LYS A 293 -25.71 4.04 -4.01
N MET A 294 -24.66 3.53 -3.37
CA MET A 294 -24.14 2.18 -3.64
C MET A 294 -25.16 1.10 -3.29
N ILE A 295 -25.81 1.20 -2.13
CA ILE A 295 -26.87 0.26 -1.73
C ILE A 295 -28.04 0.30 -2.71
N GLN A 296 -28.45 1.49 -3.16
CA GLN A 296 -29.48 1.62 -4.18
C GLN A 296 -29.04 0.97 -5.51
N TRP A 297 -27.80 1.17 -5.92
CA TRP A 297 -27.22 0.53 -7.10
C TRP A 297 -27.25 -1.00 -7.01
N PHE A 298 -26.89 -1.57 -5.85
CA PHE A 298 -27.01 -3.03 -5.60
C PHE A 298 -28.44 -3.57 -5.80
N LYS A 299 -29.46 -2.76 -5.49
CA LYS A 299 -30.87 -3.17 -5.59
C LYS A 299 -31.44 -3.01 -6.99
N GLU A 300 -31.10 -1.92 -7.67
CA GLU A 300 -31.80 -1.49 -8.88
C GLU A 300 -31.05 -1.82 -10.18
N ASP A 301 -29.72 -1.81 -10.15
CA ASP A 301 -28.92 -1.90 -11.38
C ASP A 301 -28.83 -3.34 -11.90
N PRO A 302 -29.10 -3.59 -13.20
CA PRO A 302 -29.00 -4.93 -13.78
C PRO A 302 -27.61 -5.57 -13.63
N LEU A 303 -26.53 -4.78 -13.69
CA LEU A 303 -25.17 -5.29 -13.51
C LEU A 303 -24.96 -5.80 -12.08
N ALA A 304 -25.43 -5.04 -11.10
CA ALA A 304 -25.24 -5.37 -9.69
C ALA A 304 -25.97 -6.65 -9.28
N LYS A 305 -27.02 -7.04 -10.02
CA LYS A 305 -27.73 -8.31 -9.82
C LYS A 305 -26.88 -9.55 -10.14
N ASN A 306 -25.75 -9.39 -10.82
CA ASN A 306 -24.78 -10.48 -11.03
C ASN A 306 -23.79 -10.63 -9.86
N ILE A 307 -23.75 -9.68 -8.91
CA ILE A 307 -22.81 -9.73 -7.78
C ILE A 307 -23.34 -10.67 -6.72
N ARG A 308 -22.57 -11.72 -6.41
CA ARG A 308 -22.88 -12.68 -5.36
C ARG A 308 -22.16 -12.40 -4.05
N TYR A 309 -20.95 -11.84 -4.15
CA TYR A 309 -20.07 -11.62 -3.02
C TYR A 309 -19.67 -10.15 -2.93
N PHE A 310 -19.74 -9.59 -1.73
CA PHE A 310 -19.21 -8.27 -1.42
C PHE A 310 -18.11 -8.39 -0.38
N VAL A 311 -16.88 -8.14 -0.80
CA VAL A 311 -15.69 -8.26 0.04
C VAL A 311 -15.29 -6.87 0.52
N MET A 312 -15.45 -6.65 1.83
CA MET A 312 -14.99 -5.44 2.51
C MET A 312 -13.59 -5.68 3.05
N THR A 313 -12.58 -5.06 2.44
CA THR A 313 -11.16 -5.29 2.73
C THR A 313 -10.59 -4.19 3.62
N GLY A 314 -10.53 -4.43 4.92
CA GLY A 314 -9.91 -3.54 5.89
C GLY A 314 -10.81 -2.40 6.36
N ASP A 315 -10.63 -2.00 7.61
CA ASP A 315 -11.16 -0.82 8.27
C ASP A 315 -12.66 -0.59 8.00
N GLY A 316 -13.47 -1.56 8.41
CA GLY A 316 -14.92 -1.45 8.36
C GLY A 316 -15.43 -0.32 9.26
N VAL A 317 -14.76 -0.10 10.39
CA VAL A 317 -15.02 0.98 11.34
C VAL A 317 -13.78 1.86 11.53
N ASP A 318 -13.96 3.11 11.98
CA ASP A 318 -12.84 4.04 12.24
C ASP A 318 -12.07 3.68 13.53
N GLY A 319 -12.61 2.78 14.35
CA GLY A 319 -12.00 2.32 15.59
C GLY A 319 -12.02 3.37 16.70
N ILE A 320 -11.42 3.04 17.85
CA ILE A 320 -11.26 3.92 19.01
C ILE A 320 -9.83 3.82 19.55
N GLY A 321 -9.15 4.96 19.66
CA GLY A 321 -7.80 5.03 20.22
C GLY A 321 -6.69 4.62 19.24
N ILE A 322 -6.95 4.70 17.94
CA ILE A 322 -6.01 4.28 16.89
C ILE A 322 -4.80 5.22 16.80
N TYR A 323 -5.00 6.53 16.97
CA TYR A 323 -3.93 7.53 16.97
C TYR A 323 -4.21 8.69 17.94
N PRO A 324 -3.19 9.46 18.37
CA PRO A 324 -3.38 10.59 19.28
C PRO A 324 -4.31 11.67 18.71
N GLY A 325 -5.31 12.09 19.49
CA GLY A 325 -6.26 13.14 19.09
C GLY A 325 -7.42 12.66 18.19
N GLN A 326 -7.55 11.35 17.94
CA GLN A 326 -8.61 10.77 17.11
C GLN A 326 -10.02 11.17 17.55
N GLU A 327 -10.25 11.44 18.85
CA GLU A 327 -11.57 11.79 19.39
C GLU A 327 -12.21 13.04 18.76
N ARG A 328 -11.40 13.88 18.12
CA ARG A 328 -11.86 15.08 17.38
C ARG A 328 -12.42 14.73 16.00
N HIS A 329 -11.99 13.60 15.43
CA HIS A 329 -12.37 13.14 14.10
C HIS A 329 -13.52 12.12 14.13
N LEU A 330 -13.81 11.55 15.31
CA LEU A 330 -14.91 10.60 15.50
C LEU A 330 -16.27 11.29 15.60
N GLN A 331 -17.22 10.81 14.79
CA GLN A 331 -18.64 11.08 14.92
C GLN A 331 -19.28 10.12 15.94
N ILE A 332 -18.91 8.83 15.89
CA ILE A 332 -19.35 7.80 16.83
C ILE A 332 -18.15 7.42 17.71
N LYS A 333 -18.19 7.81 19.00
CA LYS A 333 -17.09 7.63 19.96
C LYS A 333 -17.15 6.31 20.75
N ASP A 334 -17.88 5.33 20.23
CA ASP A 334 -18.13 4.05 20.88
C ASP A 334 -17.96 2.94 19.84
N LEU A 335 -17.01 2.03 20.08
CA LEU A 335 -16.64 0.98 19.15
C LEU A 335 -17.81 0.03 18.83
N TYR A 336 -18.59 -0.36 19.85
CA TYR A 336 -19.74 -1.23 19.65
C TYR A 336 -20.82 -0.56 18.80
N LYS A 337 -21.00 0.76 18.98
CA LYS A 337 -21.92 1.53 18.12
C LYS A 337 -21.41 1.68 16.70
N GLN A 338 -20.10 1.79 16.49
CA GLN A 338 -19.54 1.80 15.13
C GLN A 338 -19.85 0.48 14.41
N TYR A 339 -19.60 -0.67 15.06
CA TYR A 339 -19.95 -1.96 14.48
C TYR A 339 -21.45 -2.17 14.33
N GLY A 340 -22.26 -1.69 15.27
CA GLY A 340 -23.72 -1.72 15.15
C GLY A 340 -24.21 -0.93 13.94
N GLU A 341 -23.62 0.22 13.65
CA GLU A 341 -23.95 1.02 12.47
C GLU A 341 -23.47 0.35 11.18
N LEU A 342 -22.26 -0.22 11.16
CA LEU A 342 -21.78 -1.01 10.03
C LEU A 342 -22.71 -2.20 9.75
N ALA A 343 -23.15 -2.93 10.77
CA ALA A 343 -24.08 -4.04 10.63
C ALA A 343 -25.42 -3.58 10.04
N ARG A 344 -25.99 -2.47 10.54
CA ARG A 344 -27.23 -1.87 10.00
C ARG A 344 -27.08 -1.46 8.54
N MET A 345 -25.90 -0.94 8.17
CA MET A 345 -25.59 -0.54 6.80
C MET A 345 -25.47 -1.74 5.85
N VAL A 346 -24.84 -2.83 6.30
CA VAL A 346 -24.70 -4.09 5.56
C VAL A 346 -26.03 -4.81 5.42
N GLU A 347 -26.89 -4.79 6.44
CA GLU A 347 -28.25 -5.34 6.40
C GLU A 347 -29.12 -4.71 5.29
N ALA A 348 -28.78 -3.51 4.85
CA ALA A 348 -29.48 -2.85 3.75
C ALA A 348 -29.13 -3.43 2.37
N LEU A 349 -28.09 -4.27 2.25
CA LEU A 349 -27.76 -4.97 1.00
C LEU A 349 -28.85 -5.99 0.65
N PRO A 350 -28.97 -6.38 -0.64
CA PRO A 350 -29.88 -7.45 -1.01
C PRO A 350 -29.49 -8.79 -0.40
N ASP A 351 -30.49 -9.59 -0.01
CA ASP A 351 -30.31 -10.87 0.71
C ASP A 351 -29.45 -11.91 -0.02
N TRP A 352 -29.30 -11.81 -1.35
CA TRP A 352 -28.47 -12.70 -2.15
C TRP A 352 -26.98 -12.31 -2.20
N VAL A 353 -26.59 -11.21 -1.53
CA VAL A 353 -25.20 -10.76 -1.52
C VAL A 353 -24.55 -11.20 -0.21
N ASP A 354 -23.66 -12.20 -0.30
CA ASP A 354 -22.87 -12.60 0.86
C ASP A 354 -21.76 -11.60 1.11
N THR A 355 -21.70 -11.10 2.34
CA THR A 355 -20.71 -10.11 2.74
C THR A 355 -19.55 -10.78 3.46
N ILE A 356 -18.34 -10.55 2.99
CA ILE A 356 -17.08 -11.05 3.57
C ILE A 356 -16.31 -9.85 4.10
N ILE A 357 -16.00 -9.84 5.39
CA ILE A 357 -15.27 -8.74 6.04
C ILE A 357 -13.86 -9.21 6.36
N LEU A 358 -12.87 -8.58 5.75
CA LEU A 358 -11.47 -8.73 6.12
C LEU A 358 -11.14 -7.56 7.05
N PRO A 359 -10.69 -7.80 8.29
CA PRO A 359 -10.40 -6.71 9.23
C PRO A 359 -9.13 -5.95 8.82
N GLY A 360 -9.08 -4.66 9.16
CA GLY A 360 -7.90 -3.80 9.04
C GLY A 360 -7.30 -3.43 10.40
N ASN A 361 -6.48 -2.40 10.42
CA ASN A 361 -5.78 -1.93 11.62
C ASN A 361 -6.64 -1.04 12.53
N HIS A 362 -7.77 -0.51 12.04
CA HIS A 362 -8.75 0.23 12.86
C HIS A 362 -9.80 -0.70 13.51
N ASP A 363 -9.92 -1.94 13.01
CA ASP A 363 -10.89 -2.91 13.47
C ASP A 363 -10.52 -3.53 14.84
N ALA A 364 -11.53 -4.03 15.53
CA ALA A 364 -11.40 -4.68 16.84
C ALA A 364 -10.86 -6.12 16.73
N VAL A 365 -9.66 -6.25 16.17
CA VAL A 365 -8.92 -7.51 16.10
C VAL A 365 -7.80 -7.54 17.13
N ARG A 366 -7.06 -8.65 17.14
CA ARG A 366 -5.88 -8.76 17.98
C ARG A 366 -4.90 -7.60 17.66
N PRO A 367 -4.50 -6.81 18.67
CA PRO A 367 -3.59 -5.69 18.50
C PRO A 367 -2.16 -6.11 18.15
#